data_AF-A0A662PQP2-F1
#
_entry.id   AF-A0A662PQP2-F1
#
_cell.length_a   1.000
_cell.length_b   1.000
_cell.length_c   1.000
_cell.angle_alpha   90.00
_cell.angle_beta   90.00
_cell.angle_gamma   90.00
#
_symmetry.space_group_name_H-M   'P 1'
#
loop_
_entity.id
_entity.type
_entity.pdbx_description
1 polymer ?
#
loop_
_entity_poly.entity_id
_entity_poly.type
_entity_poly.pdbx_seq_one_letter_code
_entity_poly.pdbx_strand_id
1 'polypeptide(L)'
;MTAKDVLITRLKFAAIITVLLFAILAIGSAFPLGDEEAEELAKRLEEMSGENLELQIFLNNFLITMIGYIPFIGPCIMGYVIFHTGRYLGWISAQTGIPAILSIFFTVVTVY
;
A
#
# COMPACT_ATOMS: atom_id res chain seq x y z
N MET A 1 -7.34 21.05 -27.52
CA MET A 1 -6.76 19.85 -26.86
C MET A 1 -7.53 18.65 -27.37
N THR A 2 -6.86 17.71 -28.04
CA THR A 2 -7.54 16.51 -28.60
C THR A 2 -7.74 15.46 -27.49
N ALA A 3 -8.67 14.51 -27.68
CA ALA A 3 -8.90 13.43 -26.72
C ALA A 3 -7.62 12.62 -26.42
N LYS A 4 -6.75 12.48 -27.43
CA LYS A 4 -5.43 11.86 -27.31
C LYS A 4 -4.50 12.64 -26.38
N ASP A 5 -4.48 13.98 -26.47
CA ASP A 5 -3.64 14.83 -25.62
C ASP A 5 -4.06 14.74 -24.14
N VAL A 6 -5.37 14.66 -23.87
CA VAL A 6 -5.90 14.47 -22.51
C VAL A 6 -5.49 13.13 -21.94
N LEU A 7 -5.61 12.05 -22.73
CA LEU A 7 -5.25 10.71 -22.30
C LEU A 7 -3.75 10.60 -21.96
N ILE A 8 -2.88 11.13 -22.83
CA ILE A 8 -1.42 11.16 -22.62
C ILE A 8 -1.08 11.95 -21.36
N THR A 9 -1.72 13.10 -21.16
CA THR A 9 -1.50 13.93 -19.96
C THR A 9 -1.90 13.20 -18.69
N ARG A 10 -3.07 12.55 -18.69
CA ARG A 10 -3.53 11.73 -17.55
C ARG A 10 -2.59 10.56 -17.27
N LEU A 11 -2.10 9.89 -18.32
CA LEU A 11 -1.16 8.78 -18.17
C LEU A 11 0.18 9.24 -17.56
N LYS A 12 0.68 10.40 -17.99
CA LYS A 12 1.90 10.99 -17.41
C LYS A 12 1.73 11.30 -15.92
N PHE A 13 0.62 11.93 -15.54
CA PHE A 13 0.34 12.21 -14.13
C PHE A 13 0.16 10.93 -13.32
N ALA A 14 -0.56 9.93 -13.87
CA ALA A 14 -0.71 8.63 -13.23
C ALA A 14 0.66 7.98 -13.00
N ALA A 15 1.54 7.94 -14.00
CA ALA A 15 2.88 7.39 -13.87
C ALA A 15 3.73 8.11 -12.81
N ILE A 16 3.67 9.45 -12.77
CA ILE A 16 4.37 10.24 -11.73
C ILE A 16 3.84 9.90 -10.34
N ILE A 17 2.52 9.86 -10.17
CA ILE A 17 1.89 9.50 -8.89
C ILE A 17 2.28 8.08 -8.49
N THR A 18 2.24 7.11 -9.40
CA THR A 18 2.66 5.74 -9.14
C THR A 18 4.10 5.68 -8.61
N VAL A 19 5.04 6.38 -9.26
CA VAL A 19 6.43 6.45 -8.79
C VAL A 19 6.53 7.08 -7.40
N LEU A 20 5.77 8.14 -7.13
CA LEU A 20 5.73 8.78 -5.80
C LEU A 20 5.19 7.84 -4.73
N LEU A 21 4.13 7.09 -5.01
CA LEU A 21 3.58 6.10 -4.08
C LEU A 21 4.58 4.97 -3.81
N PHE A 22 5.31 4.49 -4.82
CA PHE A 22 6.39 3.52 -4.61
C PHE A 22 7.53 4.09 -3.76
N ALA A 23 7.89 5.36 -3.95
CA ALA A 23 8.88 6.00 -3.09
C ALA A 23 8.40 6.08 -1.63
N ILE A 24 7.13 6.45 -1.40
CA ILE A 24 6.52 6.47 -0.06
C ILE A 24 6.54 5.07 0.58
N LEU A 25 6.19 4.04 -0.19
CA LEU A 25 6.25 2.64 0.26
C LEU A 25 7.67 2.24 0.70
N ALA A 26 8.67 2.57 -0.12
CA ALA A 26 10.07 2.29 0.18
C ALA A 26 10.55 3.05 1.43
N ILE A 27 10.19 4.33 1.56
CA ILE A 27 10.48 5.12 2.76
C ILE A 27 9.84 4.47 3.98
N GLY A 28 8.56 4.09 3.92
CA GLY A 28 7.88 3.37 5.00
C GLY A 28 8.61 2.09 5.40
N SER A 29 9.09 1.31 4.44
CA SER A 29 9.85 0.09 4.71
C SER A 29 11.19 0.31 5.42
N ALA A 30 11.78 1.49 5.27
CA ALA A 30 13.00 1.87 6.00
C ALA A 30 12.72 2.25 7.46
N PHE A 31 11.45 2.44 7.85
CA PHE A 31 10.99 2.66 9.22
C PHE A 31 10.04 1.53 9.66
N PRO A 32 10.55 0.31 9.93
CA PRO A 32 9.72 -0.83 10.31
C PRO A 32 8.74 -0.53 11.45
N LEU A 33 7.64 -1.30 11.50
CA LEU A 33 6.80 -1.34 12.69
C LEU A 33 7.61 -1.77 13.91
N GLY A 34 7.31 -1.18 15.06
CA GLY A 34 7.80 -1.71 16.34
C GLY A 34 7.12 -3.03 16.67
N ASP A 35 7.74 -3.84 17.52
CA ASP A 35 7.21 -5.16 17.90
C ASP A 35 5.82 -5.05 18.54
N GLU A 36 5.59 -4.03 19.38
CA GLU A 36 4.28 -3.76 19.99
C GLU A 36 3.21 -3.40 18.94
N GLU A 37 3.54 -2.53 17.97
CA GLU A 37 2.62 -2.14 16.90
C GLU A 37 2.27 -3.34 16.00
N ALA A 38 3.25 -4.22 15.76
CA ALA A 38 3.06 -5.42 14.97
C ALA A 38 2.23 -6.49 15.69
N GLU A 39 2.41 -6.64 17.01
CA GLU A 39 1.60 -7.55 17.83
C GLU A 39 0.14 -7.09 17.88
N GLU A 40 -0.11 -5.78 17.99
CA GLU A 40 -1.47 -5.23 17.93
C GLU A 40 -2.11 -5.49 16.55
N LEU A 41 -1.35 -5.32 15.47
CA LEU A 41 -1.81 -5.62 14.12
C LEU A 41 -2.12 -7.12 13.95
N ALA A 42 -1.28 -7.99 14.47
CA ALA A 42 -1.48 -9.44 14.42
C ALA A 42 -2.76 -9.86 15.18
N LYS A 43 -3.00 -9.31 16.37
CA LYS A 43 -4.23 -9.54 17.14
C LYS A 43 -5.47 -9.08 16.36
N ARG A 44 -5.44 -7.89 15.75
CA ARG A 44 -6.54 -7.40 14.90
C ARG A 44 -6.81 -8.32 13.71
N LEU A 45 -5.75 -8.85 13.08
CA LEU A 45 -5.89 -9.80 11.98
C LEU A 45 -6.48 -11.14 12.43
N GLU A 46 -6.11 -11.63 13.61
CA GLU A 46 -6.64 -12.85 14.22
C GLU A 46 -8.12 -12.67 14.66
N GLU A 47 -8.49 -11.50 15.18
CA GLU A 47 -9.89 -11.15 15.43
C GLU A 47 -10.72 -11.11 14.14
N MET A 48 -10.08 -10.72 13.02
CA MET A 48 -10.70 -10.72 11.69
C MET A 48 -10.62 -12.07 10.98
N SER A 49 -9.86 -13.06 11.49
CA SER A 49 -9.60 -14.35 10.82
C SER A 49 -10.76 -15.35 10.92
N GLY A 50 -11.99 -14.85 11.00
CA GLY A 50 -13.20 -15.64 10.78
C GLY A 50 -13.38 -16.02 9.31
N GLU A 51 -14.51 -16.66 8.99
CA GLU A 51 -14.88 -16.92 7.59
C GLU A 51 -14.85 -15.60 6.80
N ASN A 52 -14.19 -15.62 5.62
CA ASN A 52 -14.09 -14.52 4.65
C ASN A 52 -12.97 -13.46 4.87
N LEU A 53 -11.85 -13.79 5.53
CA LEU A 53 -10.69 -12.89 5.65
C LEU A 53 -10.25 -12.26 4.30
N GLU A 54 -10.18 -13.06 3.23
CA GLU A 54 -9.81 -12.59 1.89
C GLU A 54 -10.78 -11.51 1.37
N LEU A 55 -12.08 -11.72 1.54
CA LEU A 55 -13.12 -10.78 1.13
C LEU A 55 -13.07 -9.49 1.96
N GLN A 56 -12.76 -9.61 3.25
CA GLN A 56 -12.56 -8.44 4.13
C GLN A 56 -11.34 -7.61 3.70
N ILE A 57 -10.22 -8.26 3.39
CA ILE A 57 -9.02 -7.61 2.85
C ILE A 57 -9.34 -6.92 1.52
N PHE A 58 -10.03 -7.62 0.62
CA PHE A 58 -10.45 -7.06 -0.67
C PHE A 58 -11.35 -5.83 -0.49
N LEU A 59 -12.41 -5.93 0.32
CA LEU A 59 -13.34 -4.82 0.56
C LEU A 59 -12.63 -3.62 1.22
N ASN A 60 -11.70 -3.87 2.14
CA ASN A 60 -10.91 -2.82 2.76
C ASN A 60 -10.04 -2.10 1.71
N ASN A 61 -9.30 -2.84 0.89
CA ASN A 61 -8.46 -2.27 -0.17
C ASN A 61 -9.30 -1.56 -1.24
N PHE A 62 -10.47 -2.10 -1.57
CA PHE A 62 -11.43 -1.48 -2.50
C PHE A 62 -11.96 -0.16 -1.94
N LEU A 63 -12.38 -0.13 -0.66
CA LEU A 63 -12.85 1.08 0.00
C LEU A 63 -11.77 2.16 0.06
N ILE A 64 -10.54 1.79 0.43
CA ILE A 64 -9.38 2.70 0.44
C ILE A 64 -9.14 3.27 -0.97
N THR A 65 -9.22 2.42 -1.99
CA THR A 65 -9.09 2.86 -3.40
C THR A 65 -10.21 3.84 -3.78
N MET A 66 -11.45 3.60 -3.34
CA MET A 66 -12.57 4.52 -3.57
C MET A 66 -12.34 5.88 -2.90
N ILE A 67 -11.84 5.89 -1.66
CA ILE A 67 -11.47 7.12 -0.94
C ILE A 67 -10.34 7.86 -1.68
N GLY A 68 -9.42 7.12 -2.30
CA GLY A 68 -8.36 7.65 -3.14
C GLY A 68 -8.85 8.51 -4.31
N TYR A 69 -10.08 8.32 -4.79
CA TYR A 69 -10.66 9.14 -5.86
C TYR A 69 -11.14 10.52 -5.40
N ILE A 70 -11.19 10.79 -4.09
CA ILE A 70 -11.55 12.12 -3.57
C ILE A 70 -10.42 13.10 -3.94
N PRO A 71 -10.70 14.18 -4.68
CA PRO A 71 -9.68 15.17 -5.02
C PRO A 71 -9.02 15.76 -3.77
N PHE A 72 -7.71 16.02 -3.84
CA PHE A 72 -6.85 16.57 -2.78
C PHE A 72 -6.69 15.69 -1.53
N ILE A 73 -7.77 15.18 -0.96
CA ILE A 73 -7.76 14.37 0.27
C ILE A 73 -7.35 12.92 -0.02
N GLY A 74 -7.86 12.33 -1.09
CA GLY A 74 -7.58 10.95 -1.49
C GLY A 74 -6.07 10.65 -1.63
N PRO A 75 -5.28 11.49 -2.32
CA PRO A 75 -3.83 11.31 -2.40
C PRO A 75 -3.12 11.31 -1.03
N CYS A 76 -3.54 12.15 -0.09
CA CYS A 76 -2.97 12.18 1.26
C CYS A 76 -3.28 10.90 2.03
N ILE A 77 -4.53 10.43 1.97
CA ILE A 77 -4.95 9.18 2.60
C ILE A 77 -4.21 7.99 1.98
N MET A 78 -4.08 7.97 0.65
CA MET A 78 -3.36 6.92 -0.06
C MET A 78 -1.88 6.89 0.33
N GLY A 79 -1.23 8.06 0.42
CA GLY A 79 0.15 8.18 0.90
C GLY A 79 0.31 7.65 2.32
N TYR A 80 -0.62 7.99 3.23
CA TYR A 80 -0.63 7.47 4.60
C TYR A 80 -0.75 5.94 4.63
N VAL A 81 -1.74 5.38 3.93
CA VAL A 81 -1.95 3.92 3.88
C VAL A 81 -0.70 3.22 3.35
N ILE A 82 -0.17 3.68 2.22
CA ILE A 82 1.00 3.07 1.57
C ILE A 82 2.26 3.18 2.44
N PHE A 83 2.44 4.29 3.16
CA PHE A 83 3.55 4.43 4.10
C PHE A 83 3.49 3.36 5.20
N HIS A 84 2.32 3.17 5.82
CA HIS A 84 2.12 2.16 6.86
C HIS A 84 2.23 0.72 6.32
N THR A 85 1.75 0.46 5.10
CA THR A 85 2.00 -0.80 4.40
C THR A 85 3.50 -1.04 4.21
N GLY A 86 4.25 0.01 3.87
CA GLY A 86 5.71 -0.03 3.79
C GLY A 86 6.35 -0.44 5.12
N ARG A 87 5.94 0.20 6.23
CA ARG A 87 6.44 -0.13 7.59
C ARG A 87 6.22 -1.61 7.93
N TYR A 88 5.05 -2.15 7.59
CA TYR A 88 4.73 -3.56 7.77
C TYR A 88 5.63 -4.49 6.95
N LEU A 89 5.85 -4.17 5.67
CA LEU A 89 6.79 -4.93 4.84
C LEU A 89 8.22 -4.84 5.36
N GLY A 90 8.63 -3.69 5.90
CA GLY A 90 9.91 -3.52 6.59
C GLY A 90 10.05 -4.40 7.83
N TRP A 91 8.98 -4.56 8.61
CA TRP A 91 8.94 -5.45 9.78
C TRP A 91 8.99 -6.93 9.39
N ILE A 92 8.25 -7.35 8.35
CA ILE A 92 8.38 -8.71 7.78
C ILE A 92 9.80 -8.94 7.29
N SER A 93 10.37 -7.97 6.58
CA SER A 93 11.74 -8.01 6.07
C SER A 93 12.76 -8.22 7.20
N ALA A 94 12.60 -7.49 8.31
CA ALA A 94 13.46 -7.60 9.48
C ALA A 94 13.39 -8.98 10.14
N GLN A 95 12.20 -9.59 10.23
CA GLN A 95 12.04 -10.93 10.84
C GLN A 95 12.47 -12.07 9.94
N THR A 96 12.17 -11.98 8.64
CA THR A 96 12.45 -13.04 7.66
C THR A 96 13.88 -12.98 7.12
N GLY A 97 14.59 -11.87 7.36
CA GLY A 97 15.91 -11.60 6.77
C GLY A 97 15.86 -11.30 5.27
N ILE A 98 14.67 -11.27 4.66
CA ILE A 98 14.50 -10.95 3.24
C ILE A 98 14.61 -9.44 3.07
N PRO A 99 15.42 -8.91 2.13
CA PRO A 99 15.47 -7.49 1.83
C PRO A 99 14.09 -6.90 1.51
N ALA A 100 13.74 -5.76 2.14
CA ALA A 100 12.43 -5.12 1.98
C ALA A 100 12.05 -4.82 0.51
N ILE A 101 13.05 -4.54 -0.33
CA ILE A 101 12.85 -4.32 -1.77
C ILE A 101 12.27 -5.58 -2.47
N LEU A 102 12.69 -6.77 -2.04
CA LEU A 102 12.19 -8.04 -2.58
C LEU A 102 10.78 -8.31 -2.06
N SER A 103 10.52 -8.03 -0.78
CA SER A 103 9.16 -8.11 -0.22
C SER A 103 8.18 -7.21 -0.96
N ILE A 104 8.57 -5.96 -1.24
CA ILE A 104 7.78 -5.02 -2.05
C ILE A 104 7.56 -5.58 -3.46
N PHE A 105 8.60 -6.08 -4.12
CA PHE A 105 8.47 -6.67 -5.45
C PHE A 105 7.49 -7.85 -5.46
N PHE A 106 7.59 -8.77 -4.49
CA PHE A 106 6.65 -9.88 -4.36
C PHE A 106 5.23 -9.37 -4.17
N THR A 107 4.98 -8.43 -3.25
CA THR A 107 3.64 -7.86 -3.03
C THR A 107 3.04 -7.26 -4.29
N VAL A 108 3.85 -6.64 -5.15
CA VAL A 108 3.37 -6.08 -6.42
C VAL A 108 3.07 -7.17 -7.44
N VAL A 109 3.88 -8.23 -7.48
CA VAL A 109 3.78 -9.28 -8.50
C VAL A 109 2.73 -10.33 -8.16
N THR A 110 2.57 -10.75 -6.90
CA THR A 110 1.62 -11.81 -6.51
C THR A 110 0.16 -11.35 -6.43
N VAL A 111 -0.10 -10.04 -6.51
CA VAL A 111 -1.46 -9.48 -6.61
C VAL A 111 -1.98 -9.51 -8.06
N TYR A 112 -1.14 -9.90 -9.03
CA TYR A 112 -1.50 -10.16 -10.43
C TYR A 112 -1.22 -11.62 -10.82
#